data_AF-A0A932CKS6-F1
#
_entry.id   AF-A0A932CKS6-F1
#
_cell.length_a   1.000
_cell.length_b   1.000
_cell.length_c   1.000
_cell.angle_alpha   90.00
_cell.angle_beta   90.00
_cell.angle_gamma   90.00
#
_symmetry.space_group_name_H-M   'P 1'
#
loop_
_entity.id
_entity.type
_entity.pdbx_description
1 polymer ?
#
loop_
_entity_poly.entity_id
_entity_poly.type
_entity_poly.pdbx_seq_one_letter_code
_entity_poly.pdbx_strand_id
1 'polypeptide(L)'
;MGQQLALSRALSGEKAVIDAAALIGVIALLDAVARLGRVSIREKDVAYHDEAVHCSLVTEIRRNRHRVPRQFSYALVHDHGSRYPFLYHWLLSFLPDRSVVTYGSIFSALAETAYVGLHGAVAYLLATRAGLAEPGPLVVSGVAAAAAALNPLAQSRSASSPYQVSVSPRSLAKLLTSITCLALILALPEGTWGVWAGVAIIGVALVALTSKFGLQAIVLTYLGLALATLSWEPVTYLVLGLILALLLSVGAYWDVLAGQIRHLVGYHKQIKNVHPMATNDFAFDVRHIRDLLLHPSKTSLRRVSTDPFLRQVVFWLPQFGVLAAVLAVNSPSAFGGWGLLLLLWLAVDVIAWLVILHPTIKFIGEGDRYMEYSGNLPLNTLAALALWNLEPMGTRLVALIAMVGYPLVFNYLWETFGQKASVPSRATVAKKTDAQGHQTF
;
A
#
# COMPACT_ATOMS: atom_id res chain seq x y z
N MET A 1 -22.00 28.82 35.27
CA MET A 1 -21.45 27.45 35.23
C MET A 1 -21.41 26.84 33.82
N GLY A 2 -22.49 26.89 33.02
CA GLY A 2 -22.51 26.27 31.67
C GLY A 2 -21.47 26.80 30.67
N GLN A 3 -21.23 28.12 30.62
CA GLN A 3 -20.24 28.72 29.71
C GLN A 3 -18.79 28.34 30.05
N GLN A 4 -18.42 28.26 31.33
CA GLN A 4 -17.08 27.83 31.74
C GLN A 4 -16.82 26.35 31.42
N LEU A 5 -17.84 25.49 31.54
CA LEU A 5 -17.77 24.08 31.15
C LEU A 5 -17.64 23.91 29.63
N ALA A 6 -18.35 24.72 28.85
CA ALA A 6 -18.23 24.72 27.39
C ALA A 6 -16.85 25.20 26.92
N LEU A 7 -16.33 26.29 27.51
CA LEU A 7 -15.00 26.81 27.21
C LEU A 7 -13.88 25.83 27.60
N SER A 8 -13.99 25.21 28.79
CA SER A 8 -13.04 24.18 29.24
C SER A 8 -13.02 22.97 28.30
N ARG A 9 -14.21 22.51 27.84
CA ARG A 9 -14.32 21.42 26.84
C ARG A 9 -13.73 21.79 25.47
N ALA A 10 -13.94 23.03 25.03
CA ALA A 10 -13.37 23.52 23.77
C ALA A 10 -11.84 23.56 23.83
N LEU A 11 -11.29 24.13 24.90
CA LEU A 11 -9.84 24.21 25.12
C LEU A 11 -9.20 22.83 25.31
N SER A 12 -9.87 21.90 26.00
CA SER A 12 -9.36 20.53 26.13
C SER A 12 -9.36 19.77 24.81
N GLY A 13 -10.37 20.01 23.96
CA GLY A 13 -10.45 19.41 22.62
C GLY A 13 -9.36 19.95 21.70
N GLU A 14 -9.13 21.27 21.70
CA GLU A 14 -8.08 21.90 20.89
C GLU A 14 -6.69 21.40 21.28
N LYS A 15 -6.40 21.31 22.58
CA LYS A 15 -5.13 20.76 23.07
C LYS A 15 -4.93 19.30 22.63
N ALA A 16 -5.95 18.45 22.76
CA ALA A 16 -5.87 17.05 22.37
C ALA A 16 -5.57 16.87 20.86
N VAL A 17 -6.17 17.71 20.01
CA VAL A 17 -5.89 17.73 18.57
C VAL A 17 -4.44 18.15 18.30
N ILE A 18 -3.93 19.16 19.00
CA ILE A 18 -2.54 19.61 18.89
C ILE A 18 -1.57 18.50 19.33
N ASP A 19 -1.83 17.85 20.47
CA ASP A 19 -1.00 16.76 21.01
C ASP A 19 -0.98 15.56 20.04
N ALA A 20 -2.12 15.22 19.44
CA ALA A 20 -2.21 14.18 18.41
C ALA A 20 -1.47 14.54 17.13
N ALA A 21 -1.64 15.77 16.63
CA ALA A 21 -0.90 16.25 15.48
C ALA A 21 0.61 16.24 15.74
N ALA A 22 1.05 16.61 16.95
CA ALA A 22 2.44 16.56 17.36
C ALA A 22 2.98 15.12 17.40
N LEU A 23 2.25 14.17 18.01
CA LEU A 23 2.67 12.76 18.06
C LEU A 23 2.76 12.13 16.66
N ILE A 24 1.73 12.33 15.82
CA ILE A 24 1.72 11.86 14.43
C ILE A 24 2.89 12.50 13.68
N GLY A 25 3.10 13.80 13.86
CA GLY A 25 4.21 14.54 13.26
C GLY A 25 5.57 14.00 13.66
N VAL A 26 5.78 13.64 14.92
CA VAL A 26 7.02 13.02 15.41
C VAL A 26 7.24 11.64 14.78
N ILE A 27 6.22 10.77 14.75
CA ILE A 27 6.35 9.43 14.16
C ILE A 27 6.63 9.54 12.65
N ALA A 28 5.91 10.41 11.95
CA ALA A 28 6.11 10.68 10.54
C ALA A 28 7.51 11.26 10.26
N LEU A 29 8.01 12.17 11.10
CA LEU A 29 9.35 12.72 10.99
C LEU A 29 10.42 11.64 11.19
N LEU A 30 10.28 10.78 12.20
CA LEU A 30 11.21 9.68 12.43
C LEU A 30 11.22 8.69 11.25
N ASP A 31 10.06 8.36 10.69
CA ASP A 31 9.93 7.55 9.48
C ASP A 31 10.60 8.22 8.27
N ALA A 32 10.38 9.52 8.06
CA ALA A 32 11.02 10.30 7.01
C ALA A 32 12.55 10.29 7.16
N VAL A 33 13.07 10.56 8.36
CA VAL A 33 14.52 10.52 8.63
C VAL A 33 15.09 9.13 8.32
N ALA A 34 14.42 8.06 8.76
CA ALA A 34 14.84 6.69 8.47
C ALA A 34 14.81 6.35 6.96
N ARG A 35 13.85 6.87 6.20
CA ARG A 35 13.75 6.69 4.74
C ARG A 35 14.79 7.52 3.99
N LEU A 36 14.98 8.78 4.36
CA LEU A 36 15.94 9.69 3.73
C LEU A 36 17.39 9.26 4.02
N GLY A 37 17.66 8.73 5.22
CA GLY A 37 18.94 8.10 5.52
C GLY A 37 19.25 6.94 4.56
N ARG A 38 18.25 6.12 4.23
CA ARG A 38 18.39 5.04 3.24
C ARG A 38 18.61 5.53 1.82
N VAL A 39 17.98 6.64 1.42
CA VAL A 39 18.27 7.30 0.12
C VAL A 39 19.73 7.74 0.05
N SER A 40 20.26 8.25 1.16
CA SER A 40 21.62 8.81 1.23
C SER A 40 22.71 7.74 1.19
N ILE A 41 22.44 6.56 1.76
CA ILE A 41 23.37 5.42 1.81
C ILE A 41 23.33 4.58 0.51
N ARG A 42 22.41 4.89 -0.40
CA ARG A 42 22.21 4.13 -1.62
C ARG A 42 23.47 4.14 -2.50
N GLU A 43 24.03 2.96 -2.75
CA GLU A 43 25.13 2.78 -3.70
C GLU A 43 24.67 3.28 -5.08
N LYS A 44 25.44 4.20 -5.67
CA LYS A 44 25.10 4.91 -6.91
C LYS A 44 25.04 4.00 -8.14
N ASP A 45 25.53 2.76 -8.05
CA ASP A 45 25.83 1.92 -9.21
C ASP A 45 24.79 0.83 -9.50
N VAL A 46 23.71 0.72 -8.73
CA VAL A 46 22.63 -0.26 -8.99
C VAL A 46 21.32 0.47 -9.29
N ALA A 47 21.22 1.00 -10.51
CA ALA A 47 19.93 1.37 -11.07
C ALA A 47 19.13 0.09 -11.33
N TYR A 48 18.01 -0.08 -10.63
CA TYR A 48 17.12 -1.22 -10.84
C TYR A 48 16.45 -1.09 -12.21
N HIS A 49 16.22 -2.22 -12.89
CA HIS A 49 15.61 -2.24 -14.23
C HIS A 49 14.29 -1.43 -14.29
N ASP A 50 13.45 -1.49 -13.25
CA ASP A 50 12.17 -0.76 -13.18
C ASP A 50 12.37 0.76 -13.00
N GLU A 51 13.33 1.16 -12.18
CA GLU A 51 13.65 2.58 -11.98
C GLU A 51 14.20 3.23 -13.26
N ALA A 52 15.04 2.51 -14.01
CA ALA A 52 15.54 2.98 -15.28
C ALA A 52 14.41 3.26 -16.28
N VAL A 53 13.37 2.40 -16.29
CA VAL A 53 12.15 2.62 -17.09
C VAL A 53 11.41 3.87 -16.62
N HIS A 54 11.24 4.07 -15.31
CA HIS A 54 10.59 5.29 -14.83
C HIS A 54 11.37 6.55 -15.17
N CYS A 55 12.70 6.53 -15.05
CA CYS A 55 13.55 7.66 -15.44
C CYS A 55 13.50 7.95 -16.95
N SER A 56 13.41 6.91 -17.80
CA SER A 56 13.28 7.10 -19.25
C SER A 56 11.94 7.75 -19.61
N LEU A 57 10.83 7.31 -19.00
CA LEU A 57 9.51 7.92 -19.18
C LEU A 57 9.50 9.40 -18.77
N VAL A 58 10.12 9.73 -17.62
CA VAL A 58 10.28 11.11 -17.15
C VAL A 58 11.05 11.96 -18.16
N THR A 59 12.17 11.43 -18.66
CA THR A 59 13.02 12.11 -19.65
C THR A 59 12.28 12.34 -20.97
N GLU A 60 11.46 11.38 -21.40
CA GLU A 60 10.71 11.50 -22.65
C GLU A 60 9.58 12.54 -22.55
N ILE A 61 8.84 12.56 -21.44
CA ILE A 61 7.85 13.62 -21.15
C ILE A 61 8.53 15.00 -21.12
N ARG A 62 9.70 15.10 -20.49
CA ARG A 62 10.48 16.35 -20.43
C ARG A 62 10.93 16.80 -21.83
N ARG A 63 11.50 15.90 -22.64
CA ARG A 63 11.88 16.16 -24.04
C ARG A 63 10.71 16.60 -24.89
N ASN A 64 9.51 16.10 -24.58
CA ASN A 64 8.25 16.51 -25.19
C ASN A 64 7.64 17.77 -24.52
N ARG A 65 8.46 18.65 -23.93
CA ARG A 65 8.06 19.92 -23.29
C ARG A 65 6.97 19.73 -22.22
N HIS A 66 7.13 18.71 -21.38
CA HIS A 66 6.18 18.33 -20.32
C HIS A 66 4.79 17.89 -20.82
N ARG A 67 4.65 17.61 -22.13
CA ARG A 67 3.46 16.99 -22.69
C ARG A 67 3.65 15.47 -22.69
N VAL A 68 2.62 14.73 -22.33
CA VAL A 68 2.66 13.27 -22.38
C VAL A 68 2.70 12.84 -23.85
N PRO A 69 3.75 12.15 -24.31
CA PRO A 69 3.83 11.70 -25.69
C PRO A 69 2.78 10.60 -25.94
N ARG A 70 2.24 10.53 -27.17
CA ARG A 70 1.31 9.45 -27.55
C ARG A 70 1.98 8.07 -27.60
N GLN A 71 3.29 8.04 -27.80
CA GLN A 71 4.10 6.84 -27.87
C GLN A 71 5.42 7.09 -27.14
N PHE A 72 5.82 6.15 -26.30
CA PHE A 72 7.15 6.16 -25.66
C PHE A 72 8.12 5.35 -26.51
N SER A 73 9.33 5.89 -26.70
CA SER A 73 10.40 5.34 -27.52
C SER A 73 11.01 4.08 -26.88
N TYR A 74 10.98 4.01 -25.54
CA TYR A 74 11.44 2.89 -24.72
C TYR A 74 10.26 2.18 -24.06
N ALA A 75 9.55 1.34 -24.81
CA ALA A 75 8.63 0.36 -24.24
C ALA A 75 9.29 -1.03 -24.34
N LEU A 76 9.79 -1.54 -23.22
CA LEU A 76 10.38 -2.89 -23.05
C LEU A 76 9.41 -4.05 -23.35
N VAL A 77 8.18 -3.75 -23.74
CA VAL A 77 7.19 -4.73 -24.17
C VAL A 77 6.73 -4.29 -25.55
N HIS A 78 6.92 -5.17 -26.53
CA HIS A 78 6.76 -5.08 -27.99
C HIS A 78 5.43 -4.49 -28.54
N ASP A 79 4.90 -3.42 -27.95
CA ASP A 79 3.57 -2.94 -28.28
C ASP A 79 3.53 -1.40 -28.26
N HIS A 80 3.66 -0.84 -29.47
CA HIS A 80 3.93 0.56 -29.82
C HIS A 80 2.87 1.58 -29.36
N GLY A 81 2.74 1.87 -28.06
CA GLY A 81 1.88 2.96 -27.56
C GLY A 81 2.19 3.44 -26.15
N SER A 82 1.79 4.68 -25.82
CA SER A 82 1.82 5.24 -24.45
C SER A 82 0.79 4.53 -23.57
N ARG A 83 1.17 3.38 -23.04
CA ARG A 83 0.28 2.46 -22.32
C ARG A 83 0.54 2.44 -20.81
N TYR A 84 1.42 3.32 -20.33
CA TYR A 84 1.78 3.42 -18.93
C TYR A 84 1.10 4.63 -18.26
N PRO A 85 0.55 4.50 -17.03
CA PRO A 85 0.03 5.65 -16.28
C PRO A 85 1.11 6.71 -16.07
N PHE A 86 0.82 7.98 -16.42
CA PHE A 86 1.85 8.99 -16.62
C PHE A 86 1.89 10.11 -15.57
N LEU A 87 0.94 10.20 -14.63
CA LEU A 87 0.84 11.34 -13.70
C LEU A 87 2.11 11.50 -12.86
N TYR A 88 2.60 10.40 -12.31
CA TYR A 88 3.83 10.39 -11.52
C TYR A 88 5.05 10.87 -12.34
N HIS A 89 5.23 10.34 -13.55
CA HIS A 89 6.34 10.71 -14.42
C HIS A 89 6.22 12.16 -14.91
N TRP A 90 4.99 12.63 -15.13
CA TRP A 90 4.70 14.01 -15.47
C TRP A 90 5.11 14.97 -14.34
N LEU A 91 4.75 14.67 -13.09
CA LEU A 91 5.18 15.45 -11.92
C LEU A 91 6.71 15.52 -11.82
N LEU A 92 7.40 14.38 -11.99
CA LEU A 92 8.86 14.33 -11.93
C LEU A 92 9.55 14.95 -13.15
N SER A 93 8.84 15.13 -14.27
CA SER A 93 9.41 15.72 -15.49
C SER A 93 9.86 17.17 -15.28
N PHE A 94 9.29 17.87 -14.30
CA PHE A 94 9.67 19.24 -13.92
C PHE A 94 10.99 19.33 -13.16
N LEU A 95 11.54 18.20 -12.69
CA LEU A 95 12.84 18.16 -12.02
C LEU A 95 14.00 18.16 -13.05
N PRO A 96 15.23 18.54 -12.68
CA PRO A 96 16.40 18.39 -13.57
C PRO A 96 16.79 16.91 -13.78
N ASP A 97 17.28 16.54 -14.98
CA ASP A 97 17.70 15.17 -15.34
C ASP A 97 18.62 14.53 -14.29
N ARG A 98 19.66 15.27 -13.88
CA ARG A 98 20.69 14.81 -12.93
C ARG A 98 20.14 14.50 -11.54
N SER A 99 18.93 14.96 -11.24
CA SER A 99 18.34 14.89 -9.92
C SER A 99 17.03 14.09 -9.89
N VAL A 100 16.56 13.55 -11.04
CA VAL A 100 15.34 12.74 -11.09
C VAL A 100 15.42 11.54 -10.16
N VAL A 101 16.56 10.85 -10.14
CA VAL A 101 16.76 9.68 -9.26
C VAL A 101 16.65 10.11 -7.79
N THR A 102 17.45 11.11 -7.38
CA THR A 102 17.48 11.57 -5.98
C THR A 102 16.15 12.17 -5.53
N TYR A 103 15.59 13.11 -6.29
CA TYR A 103 14.34 13.76 -5.91
C TYR A 103 13.12 12.87 -6.11
N GLY A 104 13.12 11.97 -7.10
CA GLY A 104 12.06 10.97 -7.26
C GLY A 104 12.04 9.99 -6.10
N SER A 105 13.22 9.55 -5.63
CA SER A 105 13.35 8.82 -4.37
C SER A 105 12.81 9.62 -3.18
N ILE A 106 13.26 10.87 -2.98
CA ILE A 106 12.76 11.73 -1.89
C ILE A 106 11.23 11.87 -1.96
N PHE A 107 10.66 12.08 -3.14
CA PHE A 107 9.23 12.18 -3.34
C PHE A 107 8.51 10.89 -2.94
N SER A 108 9.02 9.73 -3.31
CA SER A 108 8.47 8.43 -2.86
C SER A 108 8.53 8.29 -1.33
N ALA A 109 9.64 8.70 -0.69
CA ALA A 109 9.75 8.70 0.78
C ALA A 109 8.72 9.63 1.43
N LEU A 110 8.55 10.85 0.92
CA LEU A 110 7.55 11.79 1.42
C LEU A 110 6.12 11.24 1.27
N ALA A 111 5.82 10.55 0.17
CA ALA A 111 4.53 9.90 -0.02
C ALA A 111 4.29 8.75 0.98
N GLU A 112 5.29 7.92 1.28
CA GLU A 112 5.19 6.89 2.34
C GLU A 112 5.01 7.53 3.73
N THR A 113 5.74 8.60 4.03
CA THR A 113 5.60 9.30 5.31
C THR A 113 4.23 9.95 5.46
N ALA A 114 3.71 10.59 4.40
CA ALA A 114 2.35 11.11 4.40
C ALA A 114 1.32 9.98 4.58
N TYR A 115 1.58 8.82 4.00
CA TYR A 115 0.77 7.62 4.20
C TYR A 115 0.79 7.13 5.66
N VAL A 116 1.93 7.13 6.35
CA VAL A 116 2.01 6.87 7.80
C VAL A 116 1.20 7.89 8.59
N GLY A 117 1.32 9.19 8.26
CA GLY A 117 0.55 10.25 8.91
C GLY A 117 -0.95 10.07 8.75
N LEU A 118 -1.40 9.62 7.57
CA LEU A 118 -2.81 9.30 7.30
C LEU A 118 -3.35 8.22 8.24
N HIS A 119 -2.58 7.16 8.52
CA HIS A 119 -2.99 6.09 9.45
C HIS A 119 -3.28 6.64 10.85
N GLY A 120 -2.37 7.46 11.40
CA GLY A 120 -2.57 8.09 12.70
C GLY A 120 -3.78 9.03 12.71
N ALA A 121 -3.92 9.87 11.67
CA ALA A 121 -5.02 10.83 11.57
C ALA A 121 -6.40 10.14 11.51
N VAL A 122 -6.55 9.09 10.70
CA VAL A 122 -7.80 8.32 10.62
C VAL A 122 -8.09 7.62 11.95
N ALA A 123 -7.08 7.01 12.56
CA ALA A 123 -7.24 6.32 13.84
C ALA A 123 -7.63 7.27 14.99
N TYR A 124 -7.04 8.47 15.05
CA TYR A 124 -7.43 9.52 15.99
C TYR A 124 -8.90 9.94 15.81
N LEU A 125 -9.29 10.22 14.56
CA LEU A 125 -10.65 10.64 14.22
C LEU A 125 -11.68 9.59 14.66
N LEU A 126 -11.41 8.31 14.38
CA LEU A 126 -12.31 7.22 14.72
C LEU A 126 -12.36 6.92 16.21
N ALA A 127 -11.23 6.96 16.90
CA ALA A 127 -11.19 6.82 18.35
C ALA A 127 -11.99 7.93 19.03
N THR A 128 -11.86 9.18 18.56
CA THR A 128 -12.63 10.32 19.07
C THR A 128 -14.13 10.14 18.81
N ARG A 129 -14.51 9.71 17.60
CA ARG A 129 -15.92 9.45 17.24
C ARG A 129 -16.52 8.25 17.99
N ALA A 130 -15.69 7.27 18.35
CA ALA A 130 -16.09 6.16 19.23
C ALA A 130 -16.20 6.58 20.70
N GLY A 131 -15.94 7.84 21.04
CA GLY A 131 -16.13 8.39 22.39
C GLY A 131 -15.05 8.00 23.38
N LEU A 132 -13.87 7.58 22.90
CA LEU A 132 -12.75 7.27 23.80
C LEU A 132 -12.33 8.55 24.54
N ALA A 133 -12.26 8.47 25.86
CA ALA A 133 -11.71 9.54 26.68
C ALA A 133 -10.19 9.63 26.50
N GLU A 134 -9.64 10.84 26.66
CA GLU A 134 -8.19 11.05 26.68
C GLU A 134 -7.52 10.22 27.79
N PRO A 135 -6.33 9.62 27.56
CA PRO A 135 -5.46 9.75 26.37
C PRO A 135 -5.74 8.75 25.24
N GLY A 136 -6.92 8.09 25.24
CA GLY A 136 -7.24 6.98 24.33
C GLY A 136 -7.03 7.29 22.84
N PRO A 137 -7.63 8.36 22.28
CA PRO A 137 -7.45 8.71 20.87
C PRO A 137 -6.00 8.94 20.46
N LEU A 138 -5.20 9.58 21.34
CA LEU A 138 -3.78 9.82 21.12
C LEU A 138 -3.00 8.49 21.03
N VAL A 139 -3.26 7.56 21.95
CA VAL A 139 -2.59 6.25 21.96
C VAL A 139 -2.96 5.44 20.71
N VAL A 140 -4.25 5.36 20.38
CA VAL A 140 -4.74 4.65 19.18
C VAL A 140 -4.10 5.20 17.90
N SER A 141 -4.02 6.53 17.79
CA SER A 141 -3.34 7.22 16.70
C SER A 141 -1.85 6.85 16.58
N GLY A 142 -1.12 6.95 17.69
CA GLY A 142 0.30 6.62 17.74
C GLY A 142 0.59 5.16 17.37
N VAL A 143 -0.24 4.22 17.85
CA VAL A 143 -0.11 2.78 17.54
C VAL A 143 -0.39 2.51 16.06
N ALA A 144 -1.43 3.10 15.48
CA ALA A 144 -1.73 2.93 14.05
C ALA A 144 -0.61 3.48 13.16
N ALA A 145 -0.10 4.68 13.46
CA ALA A 145 1.02 5.28 12.74
C ALA A 145 2.31 4.43 12.89
N ALA A 146 2.62 3.96 14.09
CA ALA A 146 3.78 3.10 14.32
C ALA A 146 3.67 1.76 13.58
N ALA A 147 2.50 1.12 13.59
CA ALA A 147 2.26 -0.13 12.85
C ALA A 147 2.44 0.07 11.34
N ALA A 148 2.02 1.21 10.79
CA ALA A 148 2.22 1.56 9.39
C ALA A 148 3.71 1.80 9.05
N ALA A 149 4.42 2.58 9.89
CA ALA A 149 5.83 2.92 9.69
C ALA A 149 6.78 1.72 9.81
N LEU A 150 6.46 0.82 10.74
CA LEU A 150 7.26 -0.36 11.05
C LEU A 150 6.91 -1.56 10.18
N ASN A 151 5.86 -1.45 9.36
CA ASN A 151 5.39 -2.55 8.52
C ASN A 151 6.56 -3.17 7.72
N PRO A 152 6.72 -4.51 7.72
CA PRO A 152 7.85 -5.12 7.04
C PRO A 152 7.90 -4.85 5.53
N LEU A 153 6.73 -4.70 4.89
CA LEU A 153 6.68 -4.27 3.49
C LEU A 153 7.29 -2.88 3.30
N ALA A 154 6.97 -1.95 4.19
CA ALA A 154 7.47 -0.58 4.13
C ALA A 154 8.97 -0.47 4.46
N GLN A 155 9.56 -1.49 5.10
CA GLN A 155 10.97 -1.49 5.51
C GLN A 155 11.88 -2.42 4.69
N SER A 156 11.33 -3.41 3.99
CA SER A 156 12.11 -4.43 3.28
C SER A 156 13.10 -3.82 2.26
N ARG A 157 14.39 -4.02 2.53
CA ARG A 157 15.53 -3.63 1.67
C ARG A 157 15.85 -4.62 0.54
N SER A 158 15.02 -5.64 0.27
CA SER A 158 15.37 -6.63 -0.77
C SER A 158 15.58 -5.94 -2.13
N ALA A 159 16.55 -6.40 -2.92
CA ALA A 159 16.76 -5.94 -4.30
C ALA A 159 15.53 -6.19 -5.19
N SER A 160 14.68 -7.14 -4.79
CA SER A 160 13.38 -7.44 -5.39
C SER A 160 12.20 -6.78 -4.68
N SER A 161 12.46 -5.98 -3.63
CA SER A 161 11.45 -5.24 -2.90
C SER A 161 11.25 -3.90 -3.60
N PRO A 162 10.16 -3.71 -4.36
CA PRO A 162 9.80 -2.42 -4.96
C PRO A 162 9.46 -1.33 -3.92
N TYR A 163 9.73 -1.59 -2.64
CA TYR A 163 9.49 -0.71 -1.49
C TYR A 163 10.76 0.05 -1.08
N GLN A 164 11.81 -0.07 -1.89
CA GLN A 164 12.90 0.88 -1.81
C GLN A 164 12.36 2.27 -2.07
N VAL A 165 13.00 3.26 -1.45
CA VAL A 165 12.82 4.66 -1.77
C VAL A 165 13.46 4.89 -3.16
N SER A 166 12.86 4.33 -4.19
CA SER A 166 13.25 4.41 -5.59
C SER A 166 12.26 5.30 -6.34
N VAL A 167 12.63 5.70 -7.55
CA VAL A 167 11.71 6.40 -8.45
C VAL A 167 10.65 5.40 -8.91
N SER A 168 9.49 5.40 -8.24
CA SER A 168 8.36 4.51 -8.55
C SER A 168 7.04 5.21 -8.23
N PRO A 169 6.00 5.07 -9.08
CA PRO A 169 4.67 5.63 -8.81
C PRO A 169 3.96 4.99 -7.62
N ARG A 170 4.50 3.89 -7.10
CA ARG A 170 3.87 3.04 -6.10
C ARG A 170 3.52 3.76 -4.80
N SER A 171 4.48 4.45 -4.19
CA SER A 171 4.28 5.13 -2.90
C SER A 171 3.18 6.19 -2.99
N LEU A 172 3.21 6.99 -4.06
CA LEU A 172 2.16 7.97 -4.33
C LEU A 172 0.80 7.29 -4.55
N ALA A 173 0.75 6.22 -5.34
CA ALA A 173 -0.49 5.52 -5.62
C ALA A 173 -1.11 4.86 -4.38
N LYS A 174 -0.31 4.31 -3.46
CA LYS A 174 -0.83 3.79 -2.17
C LYS A 174 -1.50 4.89 -1.34
N LEU A 175 -0.82 6.03 -1.20
CA LEU A 175 -1.35 7.19 -0.50
C LEU A 175 -2.67 7.65 -1.14
N LEU A 176 -2.67 7.84 -2.46
CA LEU A 176 -3.85 8.28 -3.19
C LEU A 176 -5.00 7.26 -3.09
N THR A 177 -4.72 5.96 -3.22
CA THR A 177 -5.74 4.90 -3.07
C THR A 177 -6.37 4.94 -1.68
N SER A 178 -5.56 5.05 -0.63
CA SER A 178 -6.06 5.10 0.74
C SER A 178 -6.85 6.37 1.05
N ILE A 179 -6.43 7.53 0.55
CA ILE A 179 -7.21 8.77 0.65
C ILE A 179 -8.54 8.62 -0.11
N THR A 180 -8.51 8.02 -1.30
CA THR A 180 -9.68 7.84 -2.16
C THR A 180 -10.71 6.88 -1.54
N CYS A 181 -10.26 5.77 -0.96
CA CYS A 181 -11.14 4.85 -0.23
C CYS A 181 -11.66 5.48 1.05
N LEU A 182 -10.83 6.22 1.80
CA LEU A 182 -11.29 6.95 2.99
C LEU A 182 -12.35 8.00 2.63
N ALA A 183 -12.16 8.77 1.56
CA ALA A 183 -13.15 9.75 1.08
C ALA A 183 -14.47 9.08 0.69
N LEU A 184 -14.42 7.90 0.05
CA LEU A 184 -15.62 7.10 -0.20
C LEU A 184 -16.32 6.73 1.11
N ILE A 185 -15.59 6.17 2.07
CA ILE A 185 -16.15 5.79 3.37
C ILE A 185 -16.76 7.02 4.05
N LEU A 186 -16.10 8.19 3.99
CA LEU A 186 -16.59 9.47 4.52
C LEU A 186 -17.87 9.98 3.83
N ALA A 187 -18.11 9.60 2.58
CA ALA A 187 -19.28 10.02 1.82
C ALA A 187 -20.53 9.16 2.09
N LEU A 188 -20.41 7.91 2.54
CA LEU A 188 -21.56 6.98 2.66
C LEU A 188 -22.53 7.31 3.83
N PRO A 189 -22.08 7.62 5.07
CA PRO A 189 -22.96 7.74 6.24
C PRO A 189 -23.49 9.14 6.52
N GLU A 190 -22.84 10.18 6.02
CA GLU A 190 -23.11 11.57 6.39
C GLU A 190 -23.59 12.33 5.17
N GLY A 191 -24.70 13.08 5.29
CA GLY A 191 -25.23 14.00 4.28
C GLY A 191 -24.27 15.12 3.82
N THR A 192 -22.98 15.00 4.09
CA THR A 192 -21.85 15.77 3.57
C THR A 192 -21.36 15.24 2.21
N TRP A 193 -22.28 14.62 1.45
CA TRP A 193 -22.03 13.93 0.19
C TRP A 193 -21.16 14.73 -0.77
N GLY A 194 -21.39 16.04 -0.91
CA GLY A 194 -20.75 16.86 -1.95
C GLY A 194 -19.22 16.88 -1.91
N VAL A 195 -18.63 17.19 -0.75
CA VAL A 195 -17.17 17.39 -0.66
C VAL A 195 -16.45 16.05 -0.73
N TRP A 196 -16.85 15.07 0.08
CA TRP A 196 -16.17 13.77 0.13
C TRP A 196 -16.39 12.93 -1.13
N ALA A 197 -17.57 13.00 -1.77
CA ALA A 197 -17.76 12.40 -3.08
C ALA A 197 -16.87 13.06 -4.14
N GLY A 198 -16.74 14.39 -4.12
CA GLY A 198 -15.83 15.12 -5.00
C GLY A 198 -14.38 14.66 -4.84
N VAL A 199 -13.91 14.54 -3.59
CA VAL A 199 -12.57 14.02 -3.27
C VAL A 199 -12.40 12.57 -3.73
N ALA A 200 -13.40 11.71 -3.55
CA ALA A 200 -13.37 10.32 -4.02
C ALA A 200 -13.27 10.24 -5.56
N ILE A 201 -14.10 10.99 -6.29
CA ILE A 201 -14.11 11.05 -7.76
C ILE A 201 -12.75 11.55 -8.30
N ILE A 202 -12.23 12.66 -7.74
CA ILE A 202 -10.92 13.19 -8.10
C ILE A 202 -9.83 12.17 -7.76
N GLY A 203 -9.91 11.54 -6.59
CA GLY A 203 -8.99 10.51 -6.13
C GLY A 203 -8.90 9.33 -7.09
N VAL A 204 -10.03 8.79 -7.55
CA VAL A 204 -10.09 7.73 -8.56
C VAL A 204 -9.36 8.16 -9.83
N ALA A 205 -9.60 9.38 -10.30
CA ALA A 205 -8.94 9.91 -11.49
C ALA A 205 -7.41 9.99 -11.32
N LEU A 206 -6.94 10.52 -10.19
CA LEU A 206 -5.51 10.63 -9.91
C LEU A 206 -4.85 9.26 -9.77
N VAL A 207 -5.50 8.29 -9.11
CA VAL A 207 -4.96 6.92 -8.99
C VAL A 207 -4.88 6.25 -10.36
N ALA A 208 -5.93 6.36 -11.18
CA ALA A 208 -5.98 5.83 -12.53
C ALA A 208 -4.81 6.33 -13.40
N LEU A 209 -4.48 7.61 -13.28
CA LEU A 209 -3.37 8.24 -13.99
C LEU A 209 -1.99 7.97 -13.35
N THR A 210 -1.93 7.46 -12.12
CA THR A 210 -0.68 7.21 -11.38
C THR A 210 -0.19 5.76 -11.49
N SER A 211 -1.05 4.77 -11.27
CA SER A 211 -0.63 3.37 -11.16
C SER A 211 -1.72 2.38 -11.55
N LYS A 212 -1.33 1.36 -12.33
CA LYS A 212 -2.19 0.22 -12.66
C LYS A 212 -2.62 -0.54 -11.39
N PHE A 213 -1.69 -0.81 -10.47
CA PHE A 213 -2.00 -1.59 -9.26
C PHE A 213 -2.93 -0.82 -8.32
N GLY A 214 -2.75 0.50 -8.21
CA GLY A 214 -3.66 1.35 -7.43
C GLY A 214 -5.07 1.34 -8.01
N LEU A 215 -5.20 1.41 -9.35
CA LEU A 215 -6.49 1.32 -10.00
C LEU A 215 -7.16 -0.05 -9.80
N GLN A 216 -6.40 -1.13 -9.93
CA GLN A 216 -6.91 -2.49 -9.70
C GLN A 216 -7.45 -2.66 -8.28
N ALA A 217 -6.71 -2.16 -7.28
CA ALA A 217 -7.15 -2.15 -5.90
C ALA A 217 -8.46 -1.35 -5.75
N ILE A 218 -8.50 -0.11 -6.23
CA ILE A 218 -9.71 0.74 -6.15
C ILE A 218 -10.92 0.08 -6.81
N VAL A 219 -10.77 -0.47 -8.02
CA VAL A 219 -11.90 -1.09 -8.74
C VAL A 219 -12.49 -2.23 -7.91
N LEU A 220 -11.67 -3.13 -7.36
CA LEU A 220 -12.18 -4.22 -6.54
C LEU A 220 -12.74 -3.72 -5.20
N THR A 221 -12.06 -2.79 -4.52
CA THR A 221 -12.54 -2.22 -3.26
C THR A 221 -13.90 -1.52 -3.46
N TYR A 222 -14.06 -0.70 -4.50
CA TYR A 222 -15.30 0.04 -4.78
C TYR A 222 -16.44 -0.89 -5.18
N LEU A 223 -16.19 -1.86 -6.06
CA LEU A 223 -17.21 -2.86 -6.43
C LEU A 223 -17.62 -3.72 -5.24
N GLY A 224 -16.65 -4.17 -4.43
CA GLY A 224 -16.92 -4.94 -3.22
C GLY A 224 -17.68 -4.13 -2.17
N LEU A 225 -17.35 -2.85 -1.97
CA LEU A 225 -18.08 -1.96 -1.06
C LEU A 225 -19.49 -1.65 -1.56
N ALA A 226 -19.70 -1.50 -2.87
CA ALA A 226 -21.05 -1.34 -3.43
C ALA A 226 -21.94 -2.54 -3.12
N LEU A 227 -21.39 -3.75 -3.27
CA LEU A 227 -22.09 -4.99 -2.91
C LEU A 227 -22.30 -5.10 -1.40
N ALA A 228 -21.26 -4.83 -0.59
CA ALA A 228 -21.32 -4.97 0.86
C ALA A 228 -22.28 -3.96 1.53
N THR A 229 -22.43 -2.77 0.95
CA THR A 229 -23.31 -1.70 1.46
C THR A 229 -24.65 -1.64 0.73
N LEU A 230 -24.86 -2.47 -0.30
CA LEU A 230 -26.03 -2.44 -1.19
C LEU A 230 -26.31 -1.03 -1.75
N SER A 231 -25.24 -0.28 -2.05
CA SER A 231 -25.30 1.10 -2.55
C SER A 231 -24.63 1.22 -3.91
N TRP A 232 -25.24 2.01 -4.80
CA TRP A 232 -24.67 2.35 -6.12
C TRP A 232 -23.65 3.48 -6.05
N GLU A 233 -23.50 4.16 -4.92
CA GLU A 233 -22.61 5.32 -4.78
C GLU A 233 -21.14 4.99 -5.07
N PRO A 234 -20.54 3.91 -4.53
CA PRO A 234 -19.16 3.56 -4.89
C PRO A 234 -19.00 3.34 -6.41
N VAL A 235 -19.90 2.61 -7.05
CA VAL A 235 -19.86 2.39 -8.52
C VAL A 235 -19.95 3.71 -9.27
N THR A 236 -20.83 4.60 -8.83
CA THR A 236 -21.03 5.91 -9.45
C THR A 236 -19.75 6.75 -9.35
N TYR A 237 -19.12 6.82 -8.18
CA TYR A 237 -17.87 7.57 -8.00
C TYR A 237 -16.72 6.97 -8.79
N LEU A 238 -16.64 5.64 -8.90
CA LEU A 238 -15.66 4.96 -9.74
C LEU A 238 -15.82 5.37 -11.21
N VAL A 239 -17.03 5.29 -11.76
CA VAL A 239 -17.31 5.62 -13.16
C VAL A 239 -17.03 7.10 -13.44
N LEU A 240 -17.53 8.00 -12.59
CA LEU A 240 -17.29 9.44 -12.72
C LEU A 240 -15.80 9.77 -12.63
N GLY A 241 -15.05 9.11 -11.75
CA GLY A 241 -13.61 9.29 -11.62
C GLY A 241 -12.83 8.81 -12.84
N LEU A 242 -13.23 7.71 -13.46
CA LEU A 242 -12.63 7.24 -14.72
C LEU A 242 -12.96 8.15 -15.90
N ILE A 243 -14.18 8.69 -15.97
CA ILE A 243 -14.54 9.74 -16.94
C ILE A 243 -13.67 10.98 -16.72
N LEU A 244 -13.50 11.41 -15.47
CA LEU A 244 -12.62 12.53 -15.13
C LEU A 244 -11.16 12.26 -15.51
N ALA A 245 -10.65 11.03 -15.33
CA ALA A 245 -9.32 10.66 -15.80
C ALA A 245 -9.17 10.81 -17.32
N LEU A 246 -10.19 10.43 -18.10
CA LEU A 246 -10.23 10.66 -19.55
C LEU A 246 -10.24 12.15 -19.88
N LEU A 247 -11.03 12.96 -19.18
CA LEU A 247 -11.11 14.40 -19.41
C LEU A 247 -9.79 15.12 -19.07
N LEU A 248 -9.23 14.86 -17.88
CA LEU A 248 -7.96 15.45 -17.43
C LEU A 248 -6.77 15.05 -18.32
N SER A 249 -6.83 13.88 -18.94
CA SER A 249 -5.82 13.39 -19.87
C SER A 249 -6.07 13.73 -21.34
N VAL A 250 -7.15 14.45 -21.65
CA VAL A 250 -7.59 14.74 -23.03
C VAL A 250 -7.69 13.45 -23.87
N GLY A 251 -8.22 12.39 -23.26
CA GLY A 251 -8.39 11.07 -23.87
C GLY A 251 -7.18 10.15 -23.83
N ALA A 252 -5.98 10.62 -23.47
CA ALA A 252 -4.76 9.79 -23.45
C ALA A 252 -4.87 8.60 -22.48
N TYR A 253 -5.69 8.72 -21.43
CA TYR A 253 -5.94 7.61 -20.50
C TYR A 253 -6.66 6.41 -21.16
N TRP A 254 -7.34 6.60 -22.29
CA TRP A 254 -7.93 5.49 -23.04
C TRP A 254 -6.87 4.47 -23.49
N ASP A 255 -5.72 4.96 -23.97
CA ASP A 255 -4.61 4.11 -24.40
C ASP A 255 -3.96 3.36 -23.23
N VAL A 256 -3.91 4.01 -22.06
CA VAL A 256 -3.45 3.41 -20.80
C VAL A 256 -4.40 2.28 -20.39
N LEU A 257 -5.71 2.54 -20.35
CA LEU A 257 -6.71 1.53 -19.99
C LEU A 257 -6.71 0.34 -20.95
N ALA A 258 -6.69 0.61 -22.26
CA ALA A 258 -6.59 -0.43 -23.28
C ALA A 258 -5.28 -1.24 -23.13
N GLY A 259 -4.17 -0.56 -22.81
CA GLY A 259 -2.89 -1.20 -22.49
C GLY A 259 -2.98 -2.11 -21.27
N GLN A 260 -3.64 -1.68 -20.20
CA GLN A 260 -3.84 -2.48 -18.99
C GLN A 260 -4.69 -3.72 -19.27
N ILE A 261 -5.79 -3.58 -20.05
CA ILE A 261 -6.64 -4.72 -20.45
C ILE A 261 -5.84 -5.72 -21.30
N ARG A 262 -5.11 -5.24 -22.33
CA ARG A 262 -4.26 -6.11 -23.15
C ARG A 262 -3.21 -6.82 -22.32
N HIS A 263 -2.60 -6.12 -21.36
CA HIS A 263 -1.64 -6.74 -20.44
C HIS A 263 -2.30 -7.83 -19.60
N LEU A 264 -3.51 -7.61 -19.05
CA LEU A 264 -4.24 -8.64 -18.31
C LEU A 264 -4.54 -9.87 -19.17
N VAL A 265 -5.00 -9.66 -20.41
CA VAL A 265 -5.25 -10.73 -21.38
C VAL A 265 -3.96 -11.48 -21.75
N GLY A 266 -2.87 -10.75 -22.00
CA GLY A 266 -1.56 -11.33 -22.29
C GLY A 266 -1.02 -12.14 -21.11
N TYR A 267 -1.14 -11.62 -19.90
CA TYR A 267 -0.74 -12.31 -18.67
C TYR A 267 -1.52 -13.61 -18.47
N HIS A 268 -2.84 -13.57 -18.69
CA HIS A 268 -3.71 -14.73 -18.65
C HIS A 268 -3.33 -15.81 -19.69
N LYS A 269 -2.94 -15.39 -20.90
CA LYS A 269 -2.63 -16.31 -22.01
C LYS A 269 -1.22 -16.90 -21.93
N GLN A 270 -0.22 -16.08 -21.60
CA GLN A 270 1.19 -16.40 -21.80
C GLN A 270 1.96 -16.55 -20.49
N ILE A 271 1.80 -15.60 -19.57
CA ILE A 271 2.73 -15.46 -18.43
C ILE A 271 2.40 -16.43 -17.30
N LYS A 272 1.12 -16.79 -17.11
CA LYS A 272 0.70 -17.74 -16.08
C LYS A 272 1.42 -19.10 -16.14
N ASN A 273 1.91 -19.48 -17.33
CA ASN A 273 2.56 -20.77 -17.57
C ASN A 273 4.10 -20.71 -17.55
N VAL A 274 4.71 -19.52 -17.53
CA VAL A 274 6.17 -19.36 -17.75
C VAL A 274 6.87 -18.69 -16.57
N HIS A 275 6.21 -17.76 -15.87
CA HIS A 275 6.88 -17.01 -14.82
C HIS A 275 6.85 -17.79 -13.49
N PRO A 276 7.98 -18.02 -12.80
CA PRO A 276 8.05 -18.80 -11.56
C PRO A 276 7.09 -18.30 -10.46
N MET A 277 6.96 -16.97 -10.33
CA MET A 277 5.98 -16.40 -9.40
C MET A 277 4.53 -16.61 -9.84
N ALA A 278 4.27 -16.87 -11.12
CA ALA A 278 2.95 -17.20 -11.66
C ALA A 278 2.65 -18.71 -11.58
N THR A 279 3.66 -19.56 -11.79
CA THR A 279 3.59 -21.03 -11.67
C THR A 279 3.65 -21.55 -10.25
N ASN A 280 3.84 -20.70 -9.24
CA ASN A 280 3.69 -21.12 -7.84
C ASN A 280 2.28 -21.71 -7.66
N ASP A 281 2.22 -23.03 -7.55
CA ASP A 281 1.06 -23.76 -7.08
C ASP A 281 0.65 -23.11 -5.76
N PHE A 282 -0.62 -22.70 -5.68
CA PHE A 282 -1.23 -22.28 -4.43
C PHE A 282 -1.31 -23.51 -3.50
N ALA A 283 -0.18 -23.91 -2.96
CA ALA A 283 -0.09 -24.93 -1.93
C ALA A 283 0.01 -24.18 -0.61
N PHE A 284 -1.15 -23.84 -0.05
CA PHE A 284 -1.23 -23.44 1.35
C PHE A 284 -0.66 -24.59 2.19
N ASP A 285 0.61 -24.47 2.56
CA ASP A 285 1.29 -25.46 3.38
C ASP A 285 1.46 -24.91 4.78
N VAL A 286 0.61 -25.35 5.71
CA VAL A 286 0.68 -25.00 7.13
C VAL A 286 2.06 -25.32 7.71
N ARG A 287 2.77 -26.31 7.17
CA ARG A 287 4.13 -26.64 7.58
C ARG A 287 5.08 -25.47 7.36
N HIS A 288 4.88 -24.65 6.33
CA HIS A 288 5.71 -23.46 6.11
C HIS A 288 5.53 -22.40 7.19
N ILE A 289 4.29 -22.16 7.63
CA ILE A 289 4.01 -21.25 8.75
C ILE A 289 4.63 -21.83 10.02
N ARG A 290 4.42 -23.11 10.29
CA ARG A 290 5.00 -23.80 11.44
C ARG A 290 6.52 -23.73 11.45
N ASP A 291 7.17 -24.04 10.32
CA ASP A 291 8.63 -24.03 10.19
C ASP A 291 9.18 -22.61 10.40
N LEU A 292 8.49 -21.58 9.89
CA LEU A 292 8.87 -20.19 10.12
C LEU A 292 8.75 -19.78 11.60
N LEU A 293 7.68 -20.22 12.28
CA LEU A 293 7.43 -19.86 13.67
C LEU A 293 8.31 -20.64 14.67
N LEU A 294 8.53 -21.94 14.44
CA LEU A 294 9.27 -22.82 15.35
C LEU A 294 10.77 -22.88 15.03
N HIS A 295 11.15 -22.76 13.76
CA HIS A 295 12.51 -22.97 13.28
C HIS A 295 12.94 -21.92 12.22
N PRO A 296 12.95 -20.62 12.58
CA PRO A 296 13.31 -19.56 11.64
C PRO A 296 14.74 -19.78 11.11
N SER A 297 14.80 -20.17 9.84
CA SER A 297 16.02 -20.46 9.09
C SER A 297 16.09 -19.60 7.83
N LYS A 298 17.29 -19.45 7.24
CA LYS A 298 17.47 -18.76 5.95
C LYS A 298 16.53 -19.29 4.86
N THR A 299 16.28 -20.61 4.85
CA THR A 299 15.38 -21.25 3.88
C THR A 299 13.92 -20.85 4.13
N SER A 300 13.46 -20.88 5.38
CA SER A 300 12.09 -20.46 5.72
C SER A 300 11.85 -18.97 5.42
N LEU A 301 12.82 -18.10 5.71
CA LEU A 301 12.74 -16.67 5.39
C LEU A 301 12.78 -16.44 3.88
N ARG A 302 13.63 -17.15 3.13
CA ARG A 302 13.62 -17.08 1.67
C ARG A 302 12.26 -17.47 1.09
N ARG A 303 11.56 -18.45 1.68
CA ARG A 303 10.19 -18.79 1.26
C ARG A 303 9.22 -17.62 1.45
N VAL A 304 9.32 -16.87 2.54
CA VAL A 304 8.50 -15.64 2.74
C VAL A 304 8.72 -14.63 1.60
N SER A 305 9.92 -14.51 1.02
CA SER A 305 10.10 -13.61 -0.14
C SER A 305 9.47 -14.12 -1.43
N THR A 306 9.34 -15.43 -1.58
CA THR A 306 8.94 -16.07 -2.85
C THR A 306 7.49 -16.51 -2.87
N ASP A 307 6.86 -16.66 -1.70
CA ASP A 307 5.48 -17.08 -1.53
C ASP A 307 4.61 -15.85 -1.16
N PRO A 308 3.77 -15.34 -2.08
CA PRO A 308 2.94 -14.17 -1.84
C PRO A 308 1.93 -14.36 -0.69
N PHE A 309 1.45 -15.58 -0.46
CA PHE A 309 0.53 -15.86 0.64
C PHE A 309 1.26 -15.79 1.97
N LEU A 310 2.36 -16.55 2.11
CA LEU A 310 3.14 -16.57 3.34
C LEU A 310 3.66 -15.16 3.67
N ARG A 311 4.11 -14.42 2.66
CA ARG A 311 4.50 -13.01 2.78
C ARG A 311 3.44 -12.16 3.46
N GLN A 312 2.21 -12.22 2.97
CA GLN A 312 1.11 -11.43 3.50
C GLN A 312 0.69 -11.90 4.89
N VAL A 313 0.58 -13.20 5.12
CA VAL A 313 0.31 -13.74 6.46
C VAL A 313 1.34 -13.21 7.43
N VAL A 314 2.62 -13.39 7.16
CA VAL A 314 3.72 -12.98 8.05
C VAL A 314 3.70 -11.48 8.32
N PHE A 315 3.51 -10.65 7.28
CA PHE A 315 3.59 -9.20 7.44
C PHE A 315 2.39 -8.59 8.18
N TRP A 316 1.25 -9.27 8.20
CA TRP A 316 0.01 -8.77 8.78
C TRP A 316 -0.51 -9.60 9.95
N LEU A 317 0.14 -10.73 10.28
CA LEU A 317 -0.32 -11.66 11.31
C LEU A 317 -0.59 -10.99 12.65
N PRO A 318 0.27 -10.08 13.16
CA PRO A 318 -0.01 -9.44 14.45
C PRO A 318 -1.28 -8.60 14.42
N GLN A 319 -1.49 -7.80 13.36
CA GLN A 319 -2.65 -6.93 13.24
C GLN A 319 -3.94 -7.74 13.06
N PHE A 320 -3.91 -8.78 12.22
CA PHE A 320 -5.05 -9.70 12.08
C PHE A 320 -5.34 -10.45 13.38
N GLY A 321 -4.31 -10.90 14.09
CA GLY A 321 -4.46 -11.60 15.37
C GLY A 321 -5.10 -10.71 16.44
N VAL A 322 -4.65 -9.46 16.57
CA VAL A 322 -5.26 -8.49 17.51
C VAL A 322 -6.70 -8.19 17.13
N LEU A 323 -6.97 -7.93 15.85
CA LEU A 323 -8.32 -7.64 15.38
C LEU A 323 -9.27 -8.84 15.61
N ALA A 324 -8.84 -10.06 15.27
CA ALA A 324 -9.61 -11.28 15.46
C ALA A 324 -9.90 -11.56 16.94
N ALA A 325 -8.91 -11.37 17.82
CA ALA A 325 -9.09 -11.56 19.27
C ALA A 325 -10.17 -10.62 19.83
N VAL A 326 -10.21 -9.37 19.37
CA VAL A 326 -11.20 -8.39 19.82
C VAL A 326 -12.58 -8.67 19.24
N LEU A 327 -12.67 -9.03 17.95
CA LEU A 327 -13.93 -9.43 17.32
C LEU A 327 -14.51 -10.73 17.90
N ALA A 328 -13.67 -11.59 18.48
CA ALA A 328 -14.14 -12.79 19.16
C ALA A 328 -14.87 -12.49 20.49
N VAL A 329 -14.60 -11.35 21.11
CA VAL A 329 -15.18 -10.97 22.42
C VAL A 329 -16.09 -9.75 22.36
N ASN A 330 -16.10 -9.01 21.25
CA ASN A 330 -16.96 -7.84 21.04
C ASN A 330 -17.79 -8.01 19.76
N SER A 331 -19.01 -7.46 19.76
CA SER A 331 -19.79 -7.36 18.53
C SER A 331 -19.15 -6.32 17.58
N PRO A 332 -19.22 -6.50 16.25
CA PRO A 332 -18.77 -5.50 15.28
C PRO A 332 -19.42 -4.12 15.47
N SER A 333 -20.63 -4.07 16.03
CA SER A 333 -21.32 -2.82 16.36
C SER A 333 -20.59 -1.98 17.42
N ALA A 334 -19.67 -2.57 18.20
CA ALA A 334 -18.86 -1.85 19.18
C ALA A 334 -17.94 -0.79 18.54
N PHE A 335 -17.64 -0.90 17.24
CA PHE A 335 -16.84 0.09 16.51
C PHE A 335 -17.67 1.23 15.90
N GLY A 336 -18.99 1.24 16.11
CA GLY A 336 -19.92 2.20 15.50
C GLY A 336 -20.08 2.04 13.98
N GLY A 337 -20.92 2.87 13.36
CA GLY A 337 -21.21 2.78 11.92
C GLY A 337 -19.96 2.94 11.05
N TRP A 338 -19.05 3.84 11.43
CA TRP A 338 -17.77 4.05 10.77
C TRP A 338 -16.83 2.85 10.86
N GLY A 339 -16.74 2.24 12.03
CA GLY A 339 -15.92 1.06 12.23
C GLY A 339 -16.45 -0.15 11.46
N LEU A 340 -17.77 -0.30 11.36
CA LEU A 340 -18.38 -1.32 10.51
C LEU A 340 -18.00 -1.13 9.04
N LEU A 341 -18.03 0.10 8.53
CA LEU A 341 -17.62 0.38 7.15
C LEU A 341 -16.12 0.10 6.91
N LEU A 342 -15.25 0.40 7.87
CA LEU A 342 -13.84 -0.01 7.79
C LEU A 342 -13.68 -1.54 7.80
N LEU A 343 -14.48 -2.25 8.61
CA LEU A 343 -14.46 -3.72 8.64
C LEU A 343 -14.91 -4.30 7.29
N LEU A 344 -15.95 -3.73 6.68
CA LEU A 344 -16.39 -4.13 5.34
C LEU A 344 -15.33 -3.83 4.28
N TRP A 345 -14.69 -2.66 4.34
CA TRP A 345 -13.56 -2.34 3.49
C TRP A 345 -12.44 -3.39 3.64
N LEU A 346 -11.97 -3.64 4.86
CA LEU A 346 -10.95 -4.64 5.12
C LEU A 346 -11.36 -6.03 4.61
N ALA A 347 -12.60 -6.44 4.86
CA ALA A 347 -13.11 -7.74 4.41
C ALA A 347 -13.07 -7.86 2.89
N VAL A 348 -13.47 -6.82 2.15
CA VAL A 348 -13.40 -6.77 0.69
C VAL A 348 -11.96 -6.97 0.19
N ASP A 349 -10.99 -6.27 0.78
CA ASP A 349 -9.59 -6.37 0.36
C ASP A 349 -8.96 -7.71 0.72
N VAL A 350 -9.32 -8.31 1.87
CA VAL A 350 -8.90 -9.66 2.25
C VAL A 350 -9.49 -10.70 1.30
N ILE A 351 -10.78 -10.58 0.96
CA ILE A 351 -11.42 -11.47 -0.02
C ILE A 351 -10.74 -11.33 -1.38
N ALA A 352 -10.49 -10.09 -1.84
CA ALA A 352 -9.77 -9.84 -3.08
C ALA A 352 -8.38 -10.47 -3.08
N TRP A 353 -7.61 -10.32 -1.99
CA TRP A 353 -6.32 -10.97 -1.80
C TRP A 353 -6.42 -12.50 -1.93
N LEU A 354 -7.33 -13.14 -1.18
CA LEU A 354 -7.51 -14.58 -1.18
C LEU A 354 -7.97 -15.12 -2.54
N VAL A 355 -8.90 -14.44 -3.20
CA VAL A 355 -9.41 -14.83 -4.52
C VAL A 355 -8.32 -14.72 -5.59
N ILE A 356 -7.48 -13.68 -5.54
CA ILE A 356 -6.43 -13.44 -6.54
C ILE A 356 -5.22 -14.35 -6.34
N LEU A 357 -5.03 -14.91 -5.14
CA LEU A 357 -4.06 -15.98 -4.95
C LEU A 357 -4.41 -17.25 -5.74
N HIS A 358 -5.67 -17.43 -6.14
CA HIS A 358 -6.08 -18.58 -6.95
C HIS A 358 -5.45 -18.54 -8.36
N PRO A 359 -4.84 -19.63 -8.86
CA PRO A 359 -4.11 -19.64 -10.14
C PRO A 359 -4.92 -19.16 -11.35
N THR A 360 -6.23 -19.39 -11.37
CA THR A 360 -7.10 -18.99 -12.49
C THR A 360 -7.39 -17.49 -12.53
N ILE A 361 -7.29 -16.79 -11.40
CA ILE A 361 -7.65 -15.36 -11.24
C ILE A 361 -6.42 -14.48 -11.01
N LYS A 362 -5.27 -15.07 -10.67
CA LYS A 362 -3.98 -14.41 -10.48
C LYS A 362 -3.53 -13.49 -11.62
N PHE A 363 -4.06 -13.67 -12.82
CA PHE A 363 -3.79 -12.74 -13.93
C PHE A 363 -4.29 -11.31 -13.67
N ILE A 364 -5.26 -11.13 -12.77
CA ILE A 364 -5.77 -9.81 -12.38
C ILE A 364 -4.68 -8.99 -11.67
N GLY A 365 -3.74 -9.61 -10.97
CA GLY A 365 -2.61 -8.91 -10.37
C GLY A 365 -1.92 -9.72 -9.29
N GLU A 366 -1.03 -9.08 -8.56
CA GLU A 366 -0.38 -9.67 -7.39
C GLU A 366 -1.31 -9.47 -6.16
N GLY A 367 -1.75 -10.57 -5.53
CA GLY A 367 -2.71 -10.53 -4.42
C GLY A 367 -2.27 -9.64 -3.24
N ASP A 368 -0.97 -9.56 -2.97
CA ASP A 368 -0.42 -8.69 -1.91
C ASP A 368 -0.68 -7.19 -2.13
N ARG A 369 -0.88 -6.77 -3.39
CA ARG A 369 -1.06 -5.36 -3.71
C ARG A 369 -2.39 -4.81 -3.20
N TYR A 370 -3.41 -5.65 -3.07
CA TYR A 370 -4.73 -5.24 -2.58
C TYR A 370 -4.66 -4.86 -1.10
N MET A 371 -4.04 -5.72 -0.30
CA MET A 371 -3.77 -5.44 1.10
C MET A 371 -2.86 -4.23 1.27
N GLU A 372 -1.84 -4.10 0.42
CA GLU A 372 -0.89 -3.00 0.54
C GLU A 372 -1.47 -1.62 0.18
N TYR A 373 -2.21 -1.52 -0.93
CA TYR A 373 -2.72 -0.24 -1.43
C TYR A 373 -3.98 0.22 -0.71
N SER A 374 -4.81 -0.73 -0.28
CA SER A 374 -6.16 -0.45 0.23
C SER A 374 -6.35 -1.04 1.63
N GLY A 375 -6.09 -2.33 1.84
CA GLY A 375 -6.46 -3.03 3.08
C GLY A 375 -5.65 -2.67 4.33
N ASN A 376 -4.45 -2.12 4.17
CA ASN A 376 -3.53 -1.81 5.27
C ASN A 376 -4.06 -0.68 6.17
N LEU A 377 -4.67 0.37 5.61
CA LEU A 377 -5.25 1.47 6.39
C LEU A 377 -6.37 1.00 7.35
N PRO A 378 -7.43 0.33 6.89
CA PRO A 378 -8.47 -0.15 7.80
C PRO A 378 -7.91 -1.19 8.78
N LEU A 379 -6.99 -2.07 8.37
CA LEU A 379 -6.40 -3.07 9.26
C LEU A 379 -5.67 -2.43 10.45
N ASN A 380 -4.70 -1.54 10.21
CA ASN A 380 -3.94 -0.91 11.29
C ASN A 380 -4.84 -0.06 12.19
N THR A 381 -5.79 0.66 11.59
CA THR A 381 -6.72 1.52 12.33
C THR A 381 -7.63 0.70 13.24
N LEU A 382 -8.26 -0.35 12.70
CA LEU A 382 -9.14 -1.22 13.46
C LEU A 382 -8.37 -2.01 14.53
N ALA A 383 -7.18 -2.53 14.21
CA ALA A 383 -6.36 -3.23 15.18
C ALA A 383 -5.90 -2.32 16.34
N ALA A 384 -5.54 -1.07 16.05
CA ALA A 384 -5.17 -0.09 17.09
C ALA A 384 -6.36 0.29 17.98
N LEU A 385 -7.55 0.50 17.38
CA LEU A 385 -8.78 0.77 18.13
C LEU A 385 -9.21 -0.44 18.97
N ALA A 386 -9.11 -1.63 18.39
CA ALA A 386 -9.38 -2.90 19.04
C ALA A 386 -8.48 -3.14 20.26
N LEU A 387 -7.18 -2.85 20.12
CA LEU A 387 -6.21 -2.95 21.20
C LEU A 387 -6.61 -2.14 22.44
N TRP A 388 -7.18 -0.94 22.25
CA TRP A 388 -7.63 -0.11 23.37
C TRP A 388 -8.75 -0.77 24.18
N ASN A 389 -9.59 -1.58 23.54
CA ASN A 389 -10.71 -2.27 24.17
C ASN A 389 -10.31 -3.60 24.82
N LEU A 390 -9.03 -4.02 24.74
CA LEU A 390 -8.55 -5.22 25.41
C LEU A 390 -8.37 -4.98 26.91
N GLU A 391 -8.95 -5.86 27.70
CA GLU A 391 -8.73 -6.00 29.14
C GLU A 391 -8.29 -7.44 29.45
N PRO A 392 -7.46 -7.67 30.49
CA PRO A 392 -6.77 -6.67 31.32
C PRO A 392 -5.63 -5.93 30.59
N MET A 393 -5.06 -4.88 31.21
CA MET A 393 -3.89 -4.13 30.72
C MET A 393 -2.72 -5.00 30.22
N GLY A 394 -2.48 -6.16 30.86
CA GLY A 394 -1.46 -7.10 30.41
C GLY A 394 -1.69 -7.61 28.98
N THR A 395 -2.94 -7.93 28.64
CA THR A 395 -3.33 -8.35 27.28
C THR A 395 -3.11 -7.23 26.27
N ARG A 396 -3.43 -5.99 26.66
CA ARG A 396 -3.19 -4.79 25.84
C ARG A 396 -1.70 -4.60 25.54
N LEU A 397 -0.83 -4.77 26.55
CA LEU A 397 0.62 -4.66 26.36
C LEU A 397 1.17 -5.75 25.45
N VAL A 398 0.70 -7.00 25.60
CA VAL A 398 1.10 -8.10 24.70
C VAL A 398 0.65 -7.82 23.26
N ALA A 399 -0.57 -7.34 23.06
CA ALA A 399 -1.07 -6.94 21.74
C ALA A 399 -0.26 -5.80 21.12
N LEU A 400 0.17 -4.82 21.92
CA LEU A 400 1.02 -3.71 21.47
C LEU A 400 2.40 -4.21 21.02
N ILE A 401 3.03 -5.06 21.85
CA ILE A 401 4.32 -5.69 21.51
C ILE A 401 4.17 -6.53 20.25
N ALA A 402 3.07 -7.24 20.07
CA ALA A 402 2.80 -7.98 18.84
C ALA A 402 2.68 -7.02 17.64
N MET A 403 1.89 -5.95 17.70
CA MET A 403 1.69 -5.05 16.56
C MET A 403 2.93 -4.24 16.16
N VAL A 404 3.75 -3.82 17.13
CA VAL A 404 4.88 -2.89 16.91
C VAL A 404 6.23 -3.61 17.04
N GLY A 405 6.37 -4.48 18.02
CA GLY A 405 7.60 -5.25 18.28
C GLY A 405 7.85 -6.37 17.27
N TYR A 406 6.81 -7.08 16.82
CA TYR A 406 6.98 -8.13 15.81
C TYR A 406 7.56 -7.59 14.49
N PRO A 407 7.01 -6.51 13.89
CA PRO A 407 7.60 -5.96 12.66
C PRO A 407 9.07 -5.57 12.82
N LEU A 408 9.46 -5.01 13.96
CA LEU A 408 10.86 -4.66 14.25
C LEU A 408 11.77 -5.89 14.27
N VAL A 409 11.38 -6.92 15.03
CA VAL A 409 12.14 -8.18 15.11
C VAL A 409 12.19 -8.85 13.74
N PHE A 410 11.06 -8.91 13.04
CA PHE A 410 10.98 -9.49 11.72
C PHE A 410 11.89 -8.76 10.73
N ASN A 411 11.88 -7.42 10.70
CA ASN A 411 12.75 -6.62 9.85
C ASN A 411 14.22 -6.88 10.14
N TYR A 412 14.60 -6.94 11.42
CA TYR A 412 15.97 -7.27 11.82
C TYR A 412 16.39 -8.67 11.32
N LEU A 413 15.54 -9.68 11.52
CA LEU A 413 15.80 -11.04 11.03
C LEU A 413 15.86 -11.09 9.50
N TRP A 414 14.98 -10.34 8.83
CA TRP A 414 14.92 -10.23 7.37
C TRP A 414 16.19 -9.63 6.79
N GLU A 415 16.67 -8.53 7.36
CA GLU A 415 17.92 -7.89 6.95
C GLU A 415 19.13 -8.79 7.21
N THR A 416 19.18 -9.43 8.38
CA THR A 416 20.31 -10.27 8.79
C THR A 416 20.43 -11.56 7.97
N PHE A 417 19.30 -12.23 7.71
CA PHE A 417 19.28 -13.58 7.15
C PHE A 417 18.71 -13.65 5.72
N GLY A 418 17.77 -12.77 5.36
CA GLY A 418 17.04 -12.81 4.10
C GLY A 418 17.82 -12.24 2.92
N GLN A 419 18.51 -11.10 3.08
CA GLN A 419 19.19 -10.44 1.96
C GLN A 419 20.30 -11.30 1.35
N LYS A 420 21.11 -11.97 2.18
CA LYS A 420 22.20 -12.86 1.73
C LYS A 420 21.70 -14.08 0.94
N ALA A 421 20.42 -14.45 1.06
CA ALA A 421 19.84 -15.61 0.38
C ALA A 421 19.20 -15.28 -0.98
N SER A 422 18.96 -13.99 -1.27
CA SER A 422 18.18 -13.55 -2.44
C SER A 422 19.00 -13.17 -3.67
N VAL A 423 20.30 -12.91 -3.51
CA VAL A 423 21.20 -12.64 -4.63
C VAL A 423 21.76 -13.96 -5.12
N PRO A 424 21.33 -14.51 -6.28
CA PRO A 424 22.07 -15.61 -6.90
C PRO A 424 23.51 -15.13 -7.09
N SER A 425 24.49 -15.87 -6.58
CA SER A 425 25.88 -15.50 -6.76
C SER A 425 26.13 -15.32 -8.27
N ARG A 426 26.86 -14.26 -8.67
CA ARG A 426 27.19 -14.00 -10.09
C ARG A 426 27.76 -15.24 -10.81
N ALA A 427 28.32 -16.18 -10.04
CA ALA A 427 28.82 -17.46 -10.52
C ALA A 427 27.74 -18.41 -11.10
N THR A 428 26.47 -18.30 -10.69
CA THR A 428 25.40 -19.21 -11.15
C THR A 428 24.77 -18.76 -12.47
N VAL A 429 24.79 -17.46 -12.78
CA VAL A 429 24.23 -16.91 -14.03
C VAL A 429 25.19 -17.15 -15.22
N ALA A 430 26.50 -17.27 -14.95
CA ALA A 430 27.52 -17.45 -15.99
C ALA A 430 27.66 -18.87 -16.56
N LYS A 431 26.83 -19.86 -16.16
CA LYS A 431 27.04 -21.28 -16.53
C LYS A 431 25.86 -22.00 -17.20
N LYS A 432 24.91 -21.25 -17.78
CA LYS A 432 23.94 -21.82 -18.74
C LYS A 432 24.17 -21.24 -20.13
N THR A 433 25.37 -21.42 -20.68
CA THR A 433 25.52 -21.56 -22.13
C THR A 433 24.88 -22.88 -22.50
N ASP A 434 23.88 -22.86 -23.39
CA ASP A 434 23.37 -24.08 -23.98
C ASP A 434 24.50 -24.80 -24.76
N ALA A 435 24.29 -26.07 -25.11
CA ALA A 435 25.24 -26.84 -25.91
C ALA A 435 25.49 -26.25 -27.33
N GLN A 436 24.79 -25.17 -27.69
CA GLN A 436 24.88 -24.49 -28.98
C GLN A 436 25.63 -23.14 -28.89
N GLY A 437 26.13 -22.76 -27.71
CA GLY A 437 26.87 -21.51 -27.53
C GLY A 437 26.01 -20.25 -27.64
N HIS A 438 24.69 -20.36 -27.67
CA HIS A 438 23.81 -19.19 -27.67
C HIS A 438 23.54 -18.78 -26.23
N GLN A 439 23.95 -17.56 -25.90
CA GLN A 439 23.44 -16.90 -24.70
C GLN A 439 21.98 -16.54 -24.96
N THR A 440 21.08 -17.39 -24.48
CA THR A 440 19.67 -17.01 -24.32
C THR A 440 19.58 -16.14 -23.08
N PHE A 441 19.20 -14.87 -23.28
CA PHE A 441 18.92 -13.91 -22.22
C PHE A 441 17.54 -14.15 -21.60
#